data_AF-A0A150NPI9-F1
#
_entry.id   AF-A0A150NPI9-F1
#
_cell.length_a   1.000
_cell.length_b   1.000
_cell.length_c   1.000
_cell.angle_alpha   90.00
_cell.angle_beta   90.00
_cell.angle_gamma   90.00
#
_symmetry.space_group_name_H-M   'P 1'
#
loop_
_entity.id
_entity.type
_entity.pdbx_description
1 polymer ?
#
loop_
_entity_poly.entity_id
_entity_poly.type
_entity_poly.pdbx_seq_one_letter_code
_entity_poly.pdbx_strand_id
1 'polypeptide(L)'
;MASEKAYGQGNYNKLDEKQKARVRELLSQFGGTIDYSHMAATISAHYTDNHGIENEDDLAGWQGDVVGAMGISPSLGNDDYRSDLDAVNIYHEIKNGDSVVDVTNSYYDNVEKTSGYRAYEFVQNIGEGDYTKGMKKLEETYKLYISSHSSEQLITFEKFMNAIQHFQKDLDKPNPSIGEQNVK
;
A
#
# COMPACT_ATOMS: atom_id res chain seq x y z
N MET A 1 -12.48 5.14 17.62
CA MET A 1 -12.90 5.08 16.20
C MET A 1 -13.68 3.80 15.88
N ALA A 2 -13.11 2.58 16.03
CA ALA A 2 -13.84 1.33 15.72
C ALA A 2 -15.07 1.09 16.61
N SER A 3 -14.97 1.36 17.92
CA SER A 3 -16.09 1.27 18.87
C SER A 3 -17.24 2.24 18.54
N GLU A 4 -16.90 3.44 18.06
CA GLU A 4 -17.86 4.47 17.66
C GLU A 4 -18.59 4.09 16.39
N LYS A 5 -17.87 3.62 15.38
CA LYS A 5 -18.46 3.16 14.12
C LYS A 5 -19.36 1.94 14.31
N ALA A 6 -18.96 0.98 15.15
CA ALA A 6 -19.71 -0.26 15.35
C ALA A 6 -20.91 -0.11 16.30
N TYR A 7 -20.81 0.77 17.31
CA TYR A 7 -21.77 0.82 18.42
C TYR A 7 -22.21 2.22 18.83
N GLY A 8 -21.80 3.29 18.13
CA GLY A 8 -22.08 4.67 18.52
C GLY A 8 -21.41 5.09 19.84
N GLN A 9 -20.45 4.31 20.33
CA GLN A 9 -19.76 4.54 21.60
C GLN A 9 -18.27 4.83 21.37
N GLY A 10 -17.90 6.11 21.50
CA GLY A 10 -16.52 6.57 21.32
C GLY A 10 -15.52 5.99 22.32
N ASN A 11 -15.97 5.66 23.53
CA ASN A 11 -15.10 5.11 24.58
C ASN A 11 -15.21 3.58 24.65
N TYR A 12 -14.19 2.88 24.16
CA TYR A 12 -14.09 1.41 24.18
C TYR A 12 -14.33 0.80 25.57
N ASN A 13 -13.92 1.48 26.64
CA ASN A 13 -14.07 0.97 28.00
C ASN A 13 -15.53 0.97 28.49
N LYS A 14 -16.43 1.69 27.82
CA LYS A 14 -17.88 1.72 28.10
C LYS A 14 -18.65 0.61 27.39
N LEU A 15 -18.00 -0.14 26.51
CA LEU A 15 -18.61 -1.29 25.84
C LEU A 15 -18.76 -2.46 26.82
N ASP A 16 -19.79 -3.28 26.62
CA ASP A 16 -19.86 -4.59 27.27
C ASP A 16 -18.83 -5.57 26.66
N GLU A 17 -18.61 -6.71 27.31
CA GLU A 17 -17.59 -7.67 26.87
C GLU A 17 -17.86 -8.29 25.49
N LYS A 18 -19.13 -8.44 25.09
CA LYS A 18 -19.47 -8.95 23.74
C LYS A 18 -19.14 -7.90 22.68
N GLN A 19 -19.46 -6.63 22.95
CA GLN A 19 -19.13 -5.52 22.07
C GLN A 19 -17.62 -5.33 21.94
N LYS A 20 -16.87 -5.42 23.04
CA LYS A 20 -15.39 -5.41 23.02
C LYS A 20 -14.83 -6.55 22.19
N ALA A 21 -15.34 -7.77 22.38
CA ALA A 21 -14.92 -8.93 21.59
C ALA A 21 -15.17 -8.71 20.09
N ARG A 22 -16.33 -8.18 19.71
CA ARG A 22 -16.64 -7.88 18.30
C ARG A 22 -15.76 -6.77 17.72
N VAL A 23 -15.44 -5.72 18.49
CA VAL A 23 -14.50 -4.69 18.03
C VAL A 23 -13.11 -5.28 17.80
N ARG A 24 -12.62 -6.15 18.70
CA ARG A 24 -11.34 -6.84 18.51
C ARG A 24 -11.36 -7.77 17.30
N GLU A 25 -12.45 -8.51 17.10
CA GLU A 25 -12.63 -9.38 15.94
C GLU A 25 -12.58 -8.58 14.64
N LEU A 26 -13.32 -7.47 14.54
CA LEU A 26 -13.29 -6.59 13.37
C LEU A 26 -11.88 -6.04 13.12
N LEU A 27 -11.22 -5.53 14.17
CA LEU A 27 -9.85 -5.03 14.06
C LEU A 27 -8.84 -6.12 13.70
N SER A 28 -9.06 -7.36 14.14
CA SER A 28 -8.19 -8.50 13.81
C SER A 28 -8.45 -9.05 12.41
N GLN A 29 -9.70 -9.01 11.94
CA GLN A 29 -10.10 -9.51 10.63
C GLN A 29 -9.49 -8.67 9.50
N PHE A 30 -9.39 -7.35 9.72
CA PHE A 30 -8.82 -6.39 8.77
C PHE A 30 -7.44 -5.89 9.20
N GLY A 31 -6.94 -6.34 10.34
CA GLY A 31 -5.65 -5.94 10.88
C GLY A 31 -4.52 -6.61 10.10
N GLY A 32 -3.66 -5.80 9.48
CA GLY A 32 -2.55 -6.30 8.67
C GLY A 32 -2.99 -6.88 7.33
N THR A 33 -4.20 -6.57 6.86
CA THR A 33 -4.60 -6.74 5.45
C THR A 33 -4.22 -5.49 4.65
N ILE A 34 -4.35 -5.56 3.33
CA ILE A 34 -4.23 -4.40 2.43
C ILE A 34 -5.29 -3.33 2.75
N ASP A 35 -4.97 -2.05 2.56
CA ASP A 35 -6.00 -1.00 2.47
C ASP A 35 -6.68 -1.08 1.10
N TYR A 36 -7.83 -1.76 1.06
CA TYR A 36 -8.58 -1.93 -0.18
C TYR A 36 -9.16 -0.61 -0.72
N SER A 37 -9.52 0.33 0.17
CA SER A 37 -10.13 1.60 -0.27
C SER A 37 -9.07 2.49 -0.91
N HIS A 38 -7.88 2.52 -0.33
CA HIS A 38 -6.71 3.15 -0.92
C HIS A 38 -6.43 2.52 -2.30
N MET A 39 -6.26 1.20 -2.39
CA MET A 39 -5.94 0.51 -3.65
C MET A 39 -6.96 0.83 -4.76
N ALA A 40 -8.25 0.81 -4.44
CA ALA A 40 -9.30 1.12 -5.41
C ALA A 40 -9.25 2.59 -5.88
N ALA A 41 -8.94 3.52 -4.98
CA ALA A 41 -8.77 4.93 -5.32
C ALA A 41 -7.54 5.16 -6.22
N THR A 42 -6.41 4.51 -5.92
CA THR A 42 -5.18 4.56 -6.73
C THR A 42 -5.40 3.96 -8.12
N ILE A 43 -6.06 2.80 -8.23
CA ILE A 43 -6.46 2.22 -9.53
C ILE A 43 -7.33 3.22 -10.30
N SER A 44 -8.30 3.85 -9.63
CA SER A 44 -9.14 4.86 -10.28
C SER A 44 -8.31 6.06 -10.78
N ALA A 45 -7.31 6.49 -10.02
CA ALA A 45 -6.42 7.59 -10.41
C ALA A 45 -5.60 7.24 -11.67
N HIS A 46 -5.12 5.99 -11.78
CA HIS A 46 -4.46 5.50 -13.00
C HIS A 46 -5.38 5.49 -14.24
N TYR A 47 -6.70 5.33 -14.06
CA TYR A 47 -7.67 5.37 -15.16
C TYR A 47 -8.11 6.77 -15.56
N THR A 48 -8.09 7.72 -14.62
CA THR A 48 -8.44 9.10 -14.93
C THR A 48 -7.27 9.76 -15.64
N ASP A 49 -7.54 10.37 -16.80
CA ASP A 49 -6.55 11.15 -17.52
C ASP A 49 -5.88 12.16 -16.58
N ASN A 50 -4.57 12.24 -16.69
CA ASN A 50 -3.70 13.07 -15.89
C ASN A 50 -4.23 14.52 -15.89
N HIS A 51 -4.69 15.05 -14.75
CA HIS A 51 -5.38 16.34 -14.59
C HIS A 51 -4.41 17.53 -14.73
N GLY A 52 -3.37 17.39 -15.55
CA GLY A 52 -2.28 18.34 -15.74
C GLY A 52 -1.13 18.21 -14.74
N ILE A 53 -1.11 17.16 -13.91
CA ILE A 53 -0.07 16.92 -12.90
C ILE A 53 0.86 15.82 -13.41
N GLU A 54 2.14 16.08 -13.63
CA GLU A 54 3.07 15.02 -14.04
C GLU A 54 3.14 13.88 -13.00
N ASN A 55 2.94 12.63 -13.43
CA ASN A 55 2.89 11.43 -12.59
C ASN A 55 1.81 11.48 -11.46
N GLU A 56 0.63 12.08 -11.73
CA GLU A 56 -0.46 12.17 -10.74
C GLU A 56 -0.88 10.81 -10.18
N ASP A 57 -0.84 9.79 -11.02
CA ASP A 57 -1.23 8.44 -10.68
C ASP A 57 -0.23 7.76 -9.74
N ASP A 58 1.08 7.90 -10.01
CA ASP A 58 2.12 7.49 -9.06
C ASP A 58 2.01 8.30 -7.74
N LEU A 59 1.69 9.60 -7.81
CA LEU A 59 1.48 10.47 -6.65
C LEU A 59 0.21 10.14 -5.85
N ALA A 60 -0.78 9.51 -6.48
CA ALA A 60 -1.99 9.01 -5.83
C ALA A 60 -1.80 7.61 -5.20
N GLY A 61 -0.63 7.01 -5.35
CA GLY A 61 -0.24 5.74 -4.72
C GLY A 61 1.18 5.79 -4.20
N TRP A 62 2.01 4.83 -4.63
CA TRP A 62 3.32 4.56 -4.02
C TRP A 62 4.21 5.80 -3.89
N GLN A 63 4.24 6.68 -4.90
CA GLN A 63 5.12 7.85 -4.83
C GLN A 63 4.61 8.83 -3.78
N GLY A 64 3.29 9.06 -3.72
CA GLY A 64 2.66 9.94 -2.73
C GLY A 64 2.93 9.49 -1.29
N ASP A 65 2.85 8.20 -1.03
CA ASP A 65 3.07 7.65 0.31
C ASP A 65 4.55 7.58 0.70
N VAL A 66 5.41 7.31 -0.29
CA VAL A 66 6.85 7.21 -0.09
C VAL A 66 7.54 8.56 0.04
N VAL A 67 7.10 9.57 -0.73
CA VAL A 67 7.75 10.90 -0.81
C VAL A 67 6.92 12.02 -0.20
N GLY A 68 5.65 11.77 0.10
CA GLY A 68 4.69 12.81 0.45
C GLY A 68 4.15 13.51 -0.80
N ALA A 69 2.93 14.06 -0.69
CA ALA A 69 2.31 14.84 -1.75
C ALA A 69 1.55 16.04 -1.16
N MET A 70 1.51 17.15 -1.90
CA MET A 70 0.69 18.34 -1.56
C MET A 70 0.87 18.88 -0.13
N GLY A 71 2.11 18.82 0.40
CA GLY A 71 2.43 19.29 1.76
C GLY A 71 2.10 18.28 2.87
N ILE A 72 1.66 17.08 2.52
CA ILE A 72 1.52 15.93 3.43
C ILE A 72 2.87 15.22 3.47
N SER A 73 3.33 14.90 4.68
CA SER A 73 4.58 14.15 4.87
C SER A 73 4.43 12.68 4.45
N PRO A 74 5.52 12.01 4.05
CA PRO A 74 5.50 10.58 3.75
C PRO A 74 4.86 9.75 4.86
N SER A 75 4.04 8.77 4.47
CA SER A 75 3.43 7.80 5.37
C SER A 75 3.19 6.52 4.59
N LEU A 76 3.89 5.45 4.95
CA LEU A 76 3.75 4.16 4.28
C LEU A 76 3.74 3.04 5.32
N GLY A 77 2.55 2.45 5.52
CA GLY A 77 2.35 1.24 6.31
C GLY A 77 2.48 -0.05 5.48
N ASN A 78 2.34 -1.21 6.11
CA ASN A 78 2.30 -2.49 5.38
C ASN A 78 1.02 -2.64 4.56
N ASP A 79 -0.08 -2.07 5.04
CA ASP A 79 -1.37 -1.97 4.36
C ASP A 79 -1.26 -1.12 3.09
N ASP A 80 -0.65 0.06 3.18
CA ASP A 80 -0.40 0.95 2.03
C ASP A 80 0.65 0.40 1.07
N TYR A 81 1.77 -0.15 1.58
CA TYR A 81 2.79 -0.79 0.74
C TYR A 81 2.21 -1.89 -0.15
N ARG A 82 1.31 -2.71 0.38
CA ARG A 82 0.61 -3.73 -0.42
C ARG A 82 -0.41 -3.08 -1.35
N SER A 83 -1.14 -2.08 -0.87
CA SER A 83 -2.14 -1.31 -1.63
C SER A 83 -1.54 -0.73 -2.90
N ASP A 84 -0.45 0.01 -2.78
CA ASP A 84 0.14 0.74 -3.89
C ASP A 84 0.71 -0.19 -4.96
N LEU A 85 1.42 -1.25 -4.52
CA LEU A 85 1.98 -2.24 -5.43
C LEU A 85 0.88 -3.01 -6.15
N ASP A 86 -0.17 -3.43 -5.43
CA ASP A 86 -1.29 -4.17 -5.99
C ASP A 86 -2.10 -3.28 -6.95
N ALA A 87 -2.27 -1.99 -6.65
CA ALA A 87 -2.96 -1.04 -7.51
C ALA A 87 -2.28 -0.93 -8.89
N VAL A 88 -0.95 -0.74 -8.92
CA VAL A 88 -0.19 -0.66 -10.18
C VAL A 88 -0.28 -1.96 -10.97
N ASN A 89 -0.12 -3.11 -10.31
CA ASN A 89 -0.14 -4.41 -10.97
C ASN A 89 -1.51 -4.75 -11.57
N ILE A 90 -2.56 -4.60 -10.75
CA ILE A 90 -3.93 -4.88 -11.16
C ILE A 90 -4.35 -3.91 -12.28
N TYR A 91 -4.02 -2.61 -12.18
CA TYR A 91 -4.28 -1.65 -13.25
C TYR A 91 -3.61 -2.06 -14.58
N HIS A 92 -2.34 -2.48 -14.52
CA HIS A 92 -1.60 -2.90 -15.70
C HIS A 92 -2.19 -4.13 -16.41
N GLU A 93 -2.84 -5.03 -15.68
CA GLU A 93 -3.57 -6.15 -16.25
C GLU A 93 -4.95 -5.72 -16.78
N ILE A 94 -5.76 -4.99 -16.01
CA ILE A 94 -7.14 -4.61 -16.40
C ILE A 94 -7.15 -3.68 -17.62
N LYS A 95 -6.16 -2.79 -17.79
CA LYS A 95 -6.13 -1.82 -18.91
C LYS A 95 -6.13 -2.48 -20.30
N ASN A 96 -5.85 -3.78 -20.39
CA ASN A 96 -5.91 -4.54 -21.65
C ASN A 96 -7.33 -5.03 -22.01
N GLY A 97 -8.35 -4.67 -21.22
CA GLY A 97 -9.76 -4.99 -21.50
C GLY A 97 -10.30 -6.23 -20.79
N ASP A 98 -9.54 -6.78 -19.85
CA ASP A 98 -9.93 -7.95 -19.07
C ASP A 98 -10.88 -7.58 -17.92
N SER A 99 -11.65 -8.56 -17.47
CA SER A 99 -12.57 -8.43 -16.34
C SER A 99 -11.78 -8.14 -15.05
N VAL A 100 -12.15 -7.05 -14.36
CA VAL A 100 -11.56 -6.67 -13.05
C VAL A 100 -11.56 -7.87 -12.09
N VAL A 101 -12.62 -8.67 -12.09
CA VAL A 101 -12.74 -9.83 -11.19
C VAL A 101 -11.74 -10.92 -11.56
N ASP A 102 -11.62 -11.24 -12.85
CA ASP A 102 -10.75 -12.34 -13.31
C ASP A 102 -9.27 -11.97 -13.14
N VAL A 103 -8.92 -10.73 -13.49
CA VAL A 103 -7.60 -10.15 -13.26
C VAL A 103 -7.25 -10.18 -11.77
N THR A 104 -8.12 -9.65 -10.91
CA THR A 104 -7.87 -9.62 -9.46
C THR A 104 -7.66 -11.02 -8.90
N ASN A 105 -8.48 -12.00 -9.31
CA ASN A 105 -8.33 -13.40 -8.89
C ASN A 105 -6.99 -13.99 -9.36
N SER A 106 -6.65 -13.82 -10.64
CA SER A 106 -5.39 -14.32 -11.22
C SER A 106 -4.17 -13.70 -10.55
N TYR A 107 -4.20 -12.39 -10.31
CA TYR A 107 -3.16 -11.65 -9.62
C TYR A 107 -2.91 -12.20 -8.20
N TYR A 108 -3.97 -12.33 -7.38
CA TYR A 108 -3.81 -12.84 -6.03
C TYR A 108 -3.43 -14.32 -5.98
N ASP A 109 -3.88 -15.13 -6.95
CA ASP A 109 -3.40 -16.50 -7.15
C ASP A 109 -1.87 -16.56 -7.32
N ASN A 110 -1.29 -15.62 -8.08
CA ASN A 110 0.16 -15.53 -8.27
C ASN A 110 0.88 -15.02 -7.02
N VAL A 111 0.32 -14.01 -6.34
CA VAL A 111 0.83 -13.51 -5.06
C VAL A 111 0.93 -14.62 -4.02
N GLU A 112 -0.06 -15.51 -3.95
CA GLU A 112 -0.06 -16.63 -3.00
C GLU A 112 0.94 -17.72 -3.36
N LYS A 113 1.07 -18.04 -4.65
CA LYS A 113 1.90 -19.17 -5.13
C LYS A 113 3.38 -18.82 -5.27
N THR A 114 3.71 -17.53 -5.47
CA THR A 114 5.05 -17.10 -5.83
C THR A 114 5.57 -16.04 -4.87
N SER A 115 6.55 -16.43 -4.05
CA SER A 115 7.23 -15.50 -3.13
C SER A 115 7.85 -14.34 -3.90
N GLY A 116 7.60 -13.11 -3.45
CA GLY A 116 8.14 -11.91 -4.08
C GLY A 116 7.43 -11.42 -5.33
N TYR A 117 6.38 -12.12 -5.79
CA TYR A 117 5.66 -11.78 -7.02
C TYR A 117 5.16 -10.33 -7.04
N ARG A 118 4.51 -9.88 -5.96
CA ARG A 118 4.01 -8.50 -5.83
C ARG A 118 5.07 -7.44 -6.16
N ALA A 119 6.22 -7.51 -5.50
CA ALA A 119 7.30 -6.53 -5.66
C ALA A 119 7.96 -6.63 -7.04
N TYR A 120 8.17 -7.86 -7.54
CA TYR A 120 8.75 -8.08 -8.86
C TYR A 120 7.84 -7.52 -9.97
N GLU A 121 6.56 -7.86 -9.92
CA GLU A 121 5.56 -7.45 -10.90
C GLU A 121 5.37 -5.92 -10.89
N PHE A 122 5.39 -5.32 -9.70
CA PHE A 122 5.33 -3.86 -9.56
C PHE A 122 6.49 -3.17 -10.29
N VAL A 123 7.72 -3.63 -10.04
CA VAL A 123 8.91 -3.07 -10.70
C VAL A 123 8.83 -3.26 -12.21
N GLN A 124 8.38 -4.42 -12.69
CA GLN A 124 8.18 -4.61 -14.13
C GLN A 124 7.16 -3.62 -14.68
N ASN A 125 6.03 -3.43 -14.01
CA ASN A 125 4.94 -2.60 -14.50
C ASN A 125 5.29 -1.11 -14.56
N ILE A 126 5.90 -0.55 -13.51
CA ILE A 126 6.40 0.84 -13.56
C ILE A 126 7.54 1.03 -14.58
N GLY A 127 8.17 -0.06 -15.01
CA GLY A 127 9.19 -0.12 -16.05
C GLY A 127 8.65 -0.47 -17.44
N GLU A 128 7.34 -0.44 -17.65
CA GLU A 128 6.68 -0.78 -18.92
C GLU A 128 6.99 -2.22 -19.40
N GLY A 129 7.03 -3.17 -18.47
CA GLY A 129 7.38 -4.57 -18.71
C GLY A 129 8.89 -4.87 -18.68
N ASP A 130 9.73 -3.87 -18.40
CA ASP A 130 11.18 -4.05 -18.23
C ASP A 130 11.58 -3.77 -16.77
N TYR A 131 11.95 -4.82 -16.05
CA TYR A 131 12.37 -4.74 -14.66
C TYR A 131 13.54 -3.76 -14.45
N THR A 132 14.50 -3.71 -15.37
CA THR A 132 15.68 -2.83 -15.23
C THR A 132 15.28 -1.38 -15.40
N LYS A 133 14.35 -1.07 -16.32
CA LYS A 133 13.77 0.28 -16.43
C LYS A 133 13.00 0.66 -15.16
N GLY A 134 12.24 -0.27 -14.59
CA GLY A 134 11.50 -0.03 -13.36
C GLY A 134 12.41 0.29 -12.19
N MET A 135 13.47 -0.51 -11.98
CA MET A 135 14.47 -0.22 -10.95
C MET A 135 15.14 1.14 -11.18
N LYS A 136 15.46 1.46 -12.45
CA LYS A 136 16.04 2.76 -12.79
C LYS A 136 15.09 3.92 -12.46
N LYS A 137 13.78 3.79 -12.76
CA LYS A 137 12.76 4.78 -12.40
C LYS A 137 12.76 5.02 -10.88
N LEU A 138 12.71 3.95 -10.08
CA LEU A 138 12.77 4.05 -8.61
C LEU A 138 14.05 4.75 -8.11
N GLU A 139 15.21 4.40 -8.67
CA GLU A 139 16.49 5.01 -8.30
C GLU A 139 16.56 6.50 -8.67
N GLU A 140 16.00 6.90 -9.81
CA GLU A 140 15.93 8.29 -10.25
C GLU A 140 14.99 9.10 -9.36
N THR A 141 13.81 8.56 -9.04
CA THR A 141 12.88 9.18 -8.08
C THR A 141 13.54 9.35 -6.71
N TYR A 142 14.26 8.34 -6.22
CA TYR A 142 15.01 8.42 -4.96
C TYR A 142 16.08 9.53 -5.00
N LYS A 143 16.88 9.60 -6.08
CA LYS A 143 17.92 10.63 -6.25
C LYS A 143 17.35 12.05 -6.26
N LEU A 144 16.20 12.25 -6.91
CA LEU A 144 15.51 13.55 -6.90
C LEU A 144 15.01 13.89 -5.50
N TYR A 145 14.43 12.91 -4.81
CA TYR A 145 13.90 13.09 -3.46
C TYR A 145 15.01 13.47 -2.45
N ILE A 146 16.14 12.74 -2.42
CA ILE A 146 17.25 13.06 -1.51
C ILE A 146 17.87 14.43 -1.78
N SER A 147 17.79 14.94 -3.01
CA SER A 147 18.35 16.25 -3.36
C SER A 147 17.53 17.42 -2.82
N SER A 148 16.29 17.15 -2.39
CA SER A 148 15.30 18.17 -2.03
C SER A 148 14.76 18.05 -0.60
N HIS A 149 15.12 17.00 0.15
CA HIS A 149 14.56 16.68 1.46
C HIS A 149 15.62 16.40 2.53
N SER A 150 15.22 16.52 3.80
CA SER A 150 16.10 16.25 4.94
C SER A 150 16.29 14.76 5.16
N SER A 151 17.36 14.36 5.86
CA SER A 151 17.67 12.95 6.16
C SER A 151 16.57 12.20 6.91
N GLU A 152 15.77 12.88 7.73
CA GLU A 152 14.65 12.27 8.48
C GLU A 152 13.49 11.87 7.55
N GLN A 153 13.31 12.60 6.46
CA GLN A 153 12.27 12.34 5.45
C GLN A 153 12.64 11.17 4.52
N LEU A 154 13.88 10.68 4.58
CA LEU A 154 14.38 9.61 3.70
C LEU A 154 14.05 8.20 4.18
N ILE A 155 13.76 8.03 5.48
CA ILE A 155 13.60 6.71 6.10
C ILE A 155 12.49 5.89 5.42
N THR A 156 11.35 6.53 5.09
CA THR A 156 10.23 5.87 4.42
C THR A 156 10.62 5.34 3.04
N PHE A 157 11.33 6.16 2.25
CA PHE A 157 11.82 5.76 0.94
C PHE A 157 12.89 4.66 1.05
N GLU A 158 13.83 4.78 1.98
CA GLU A 158 14.86 3.74 2.18
C GLU A 158 14.23 2.39 2.56
N LYS A 159 13.21 2.39 3.44
CA LYS A 159 12.43 1.18 3.77
C LYS A 159 11.74 0.60 2.54
N PHE A 160 11.06 1.45 1.77
CA PHE A 160 10.40 1.03 0.53
C PHE A 160 11.39 0.38 -0.46
N MET A 161 12.52 1.05 -0.73
CA MET A 161 13.55 0.52 -1.63
C MET A 161 14.15 -0.78 -1.11
N ASN A 162 14.37 -0.90 0.21
CA ASN A 162 14.85 -2.14 0.80
C ASN A 162 13.84 -3.29 0.61
N ALA A 163 12.55 -3.03 0.82
CA ALA A 163 11.49 -4.01 0.63
C ALA A 163 11.41 -4.48 -0.83
N ILE A 164 11.45 -3.54 -1.79
CA ILE A 164 11.46 -3.85 -3.23
C ILE A 164 12.68 -4.69 -3.61
N GLN A 165 13.90 -4.26 -3.23
CA GLN A 165 15.14 -4.95 -3.61
C GLN A 165 15.25 -6.38 -3.06
N HIS A 166 14.59 -6.66 -1.94
CA HIS A 166 14.59 -7.98 -1.30
C HIS A 166 13.28 -8.74 -1.52
N PHE A 167 12.39 -8.23 -2.38
CA PHE A 167 11.08 -8.82 -2.69
C PHE A 167 10.27 -9.14 -1.42
N GLN A 168 10.31 -8.24 -0.44
CA GLN A 168 9.64 -8.45 0.84
C GLN A 168 8.12 -8.39 0.66
N LYS A 169 7.41 -9.16 1.46
CA LYS A 169 5.94 -9.11 1.52
C LYS A 169 5.43 -7.84 2.22
N ASP A 170 6.25 -7.30 3.11
CA ASP A 170 5.94 -6.23 4.07
C ASP A 170 7.19 -5.37 4.30
N LEU A 171 7.02 -4.09 4.66
CA LEU A 171 8.12 -3.17 4.97
C LEU A 171 8.86 -3.55 6.26
N ASP A 172 8.09 -3.96 7.26
CA ASP A 172 8.59 -4.42 8.56
C ASP A 172 8.07 -5.85 8.81
N LYS A 173 8.77 -6.64 9.65
CA LYS A 173 8.19 -7.90 10.19
C LYS A 173 6.81 -7.57 10.77
N PRO A 174 5.79 -8.43 10.58
CA PRO A 174 4.41 -8.09 10.93
C PRO A 174 4.33 -7.53 12.35
N ASN A 175 3.81 -6.31 12.45
CA ASN A 175 3.53 -5.68 13.74
C ASN A 175 2.54 -6.61 14.46
N PRO A 176 2.82 -7.11 15.69
CA PRO A 176 1.84 -7.89 16.43
C PRO A 176 0.54 -7.11 16.46
N SER A 177 -0.56 -7.77 16.11
CA SER A 177 -1.85 -7.10 15.95
C SER A 177 -2.13 -6.22 17.17
N ILE A 178 -2.82 -5.10 16.98
CA ILE A 178 -3.20 -4.16 18.06
C ILE A 178 -3.92 -4.88 19.22
N GLY A 179 -4.41 -6.12 19.02
CA GLY A 179 -4.97 -6.99 20.05
C GLY A 179 -3.97 -7.66 21.01
N GLU A 180 -2.67 -7.71 20.69
CA GLU A 180 -1.65 -8.34 21.55
C GLU A 180 -0.97 -7.34 22.50
N GLN A 181 -0.98 -6.04 22.19
CA GLN A 181 -0.27 -5.03 22.98
C GLN A 181 -1.00 -4.60 24.27
N ASN A 182 -2.21 -5.11 24.53
CA ASN A 182 -3.01 -4.73 25.71
C ASN A 182 -3.50 -5.95 26.52
N VAL A 183 -2.65 -6.97 26.68
CA VAL A 183 -2.86 -8.06 27.63
C VAL A 183 -1.68 -8.11 28.61
N LYS A 184 -1.70 -7.23 29.60
CA LYS A 184 -1.07 -7.42 30.91
C LYS A 184 -2.00 -6.89 31.98
#